data_AF-A0A9D1D3H2-F1
#
_entry.id   AF-A0A9D1D3H2-F1
#
_cell.length_a   1.000
_cell.length_b   1.000
_cell.length_c   1.000
_cell.angle_alpha   90.00
_cell.angle_beta   90.00
_cell.angle_gamma   90.00
#
_symmetry.space_group_name_H-M   'P 1'
#
loop_
_entity.id
_entity.type
_entity.pdbx_description
1 polymer ?
#
loop_
_entity_poly.entity_id
_entity_poly.type
_entity_poly.pdbx_seq_one_letter_code
_entity_poly.pdbx_strand_id
1 'polypeptide(L)' 'MRWVRLCDLPKLKLASGMEYMIRLFLEDEVSEHYLWCEDGAWGNMLK' A
#
# COMPACT_ATOMS: atom_id res chain seq x y z
N MET A 1 -6.63 16.02 13.36
CA MET A 1 -5.56 15.05 13.01
C MET A 1 -5.24 14.21 14.23
N ARG A 2 -5.08 12.89 14.07
CA ARG A 2 -4.67 11.99 15.15
C ARG A 2 -3.47 11.19 14.68
N TRP A 3 -2.38 11.25 15.43
CA TRP A 3 -1.22 10.39 15.22
C TRP A 3 -1.55 8.95 15.60
N VAL A 4 -1.01 8.00 14.85
CA VAL A 4 -1.17 6.56 15.07
C VAL A 4 0.20 5.91 15.15
N ARG A 5 0.32 4.83 15.93
CA ARG A 5 1.56 4.06 15.95
C ARG A 5 1.70 3.32 14.63
N LEU A 6 2.94 3.26 14.12
CA LEU A 6 3.23 2.60 12.85
C LEU A 6 2.77 1.14 12.82
N CYS A 7 2.99 0.40 13.91
CA CYS A 7 2.55 -1.00 14.06
C CYS A 7 1.03 -1.19 14.11
N ASP A 8 0.26 -0.13 14.32
CA ASP A 8 -1.20 -0.15 14.31
C ASP A 8 -1.79 0.27 12.95
N LEU A 9 -0.96 0.81 12.04
CA LEU A 9 -1.38 1.30 10.73
C LEU A 9 -2.07 0.22 9.85
N PRO A 10 -1.59 -1.04 9.80
CA PRO A 10 -2.26 -2.10 9.03
C PRO A 10 -3.62 -2.52 9.60
N LYS A 11 -3.93 -2.16 10.85
CA LYS A 11 -5.20 -2.49 11.52
C LYS A 11 -6.29 -1.45 11.22
N LEU A 12 -5.92 -0.33 10.59
CA LEU A 12 -6.87 0.71 10.25
C LEU A 12 -7.59 0.37 8.94
N LYS A 13 -8.84 0.81 8.82
CA LYS A 13 -9.58 0.72 7.56
C LYS A 13 -9.07 1.81 6.61
N LEU A 14 -8.05 1.47 5.83
CA LEU A 14 -7.44 2.37 4.86
C LEU A 14 -8.19 2.31 3.52
N ALA A 15 -7.97 3.32 2.68
CA ALA A 15 -8.47 3.28 1.31
C ALA A 15 -7.76 2.17 0.52
N SER A 16 -8.47 1.59 -0.44
CA SER A 16 -7.90 0.59 -1.35
C SER A 16 -6.64 1.15 -2.02
N GLY A 17 -5.55 0.38 -2.00
CA GLY A 17 -4.25 0.80 -2.56
C GLY A 17 -3.29 1.44 -1.55
N MET A 18 -3.77 2.01 -0.43
CA MET A 18 -2.86 2.62 0.57
C MET A 18 -1.93 1.60 1.22
N GLU A 19 -2.35 0.34 1.34
CA GLU A 19 -1.51 -0.75 1.82
C GLU A 19 -0.23 -0.89 0.99
N TYR A 20 -0.34 -0.88 -0.34
CA TYR A 20 0.81 -1.01 -1.25
C TYR A 20 1.82 0.12 -1.04
N MET A 21 1.33 1.35 -0.90
CA MET A 21 2.19 2.50 -0.65
C MET A 21 2.87 2.42 0.72
N ILE A 22 2.15 2.02 1.77
CA ILE A 22 2.73 1.87 3.10
C ILE A 22 3.85 0.83 3.08
N ARG A 23 3.62 -0.30 2.41
CA ARG A 23 4.64 -1.36 2.28
C ARG A 23 5.85 -0.86 1.50
N LEU A 24 5.65 -0.19 0.36
CA LEU A 24 6.73 0.44 -0.41
C LEU A 24 7.59 1.41 0.41
N PHE A 25 7.00 2.15 1.36
CA PHE A 25 7.75 3.10 2.19
C PHE A 25 8.44 2.49 3.42
N LEU A 26 8.04 1.28 3.84
CA LEU A 26 8.48 0.69 5.12
C LEU A 26 9.24 -0.62 4.98
N GLU A 27 9.02 -1.36 3.90
CA GLU A 27 9.72 -2.61 3.58
C GLU A 27 10.94 -2.25 2.73
N ASP A 28 12.14 -2.30 3.33
CA ASP A 28 13.40 -1.97 2.65
C ASP A 28 13.66 -2.88 1.43
N GLU A 29 13.05 -4.07 1.41
CA GLU A 29 13.13 -5.03 0.31
C GLU A 29 12.23 -4.67 -0.88
N VAL A 30 11.30 -3.72 -0.72
CA VAL A 30 10.37 -3.29 -1.77
C VAL A 30 10.85 -1.95 -2.33
N SER A 31 11.00 -1.92 -3.65
CA SER A 31 11.56 -0.78 -4.38
C SER A 31 10.53 -0.06 -5.26
N GLU A 32 9.52 -0.78 -5.74
CA GLU A 32 8.61 -0.30 -6.77
C GLU A 32 7.17 -0.79 -6.54
N HIS A 33 6.20 0.07 -6.87
CA HIS A 33 4.78 -0.30 -6.94
C HIS A 33 4.28 -0.14 -8.38
N TYR A 34 3.80 -1.24 -8.95
CA TYR A 34 3.21 -1.29 -10.28
C TYR A 34 1.69 -1.31 -10.17
N LEU A 35 1.06 -0.38 -10.90
CA LEU A 35 -0.39 -0.27 -11.02
C LEU A 35 -0.75 -0.39 -12.50
N TRP A 36 -1.66 -1.29 -12.83
CA TRP A 36 -2.18 -1.46 -14.19
C TRP A 36 -3.68 -1.70 -14.20
N CYS A 37 -4.31 -1.48 -15.35
CA CYS A 37 -5.73 -1.69 -15.57
C CYS A 37 -5.93 -2.58 -16.80
N GLU A 38 -6.58 -3.72 -16.62
CA GLU A 38 -6.92 -4.67 -17.69
C GLU A 38 -8.41 -5.00 -17.57
N ASP A 39 -9.16 -4.84 -18.66
CA ASP A 39 -10.61 -5.08 -18.73
C ASP A 39 -11.43 -4.39 -17.61
N GLY A 40 -10.99 -3.22 -17.16
CA GLY A 40 -11.63 -2.44 -16.09
C GLY A 40 -11.31 -2.93 -14.67
N ALA A 41 -10.48 -3.96 -14.52
CA ALA A 41 -9.95 -4.40 -13.25
C ALA A 41 -8.57 -3.78 -12.98
N TRP A 42 -8.38 -3.24 -11.77
CA TRP A 42 -7.10 -2.69 -11.34
C TRP A 42 -6.23 -3.77 -10.68
N GLY A 43 -5.07 -4.04 -11.27
CA GLY A 43 -4.02 -4.88 -10.69
C GLY A 43 -2.97 -4.05 -9.96
N ASN A 44 -2.41 -4.61 -8.87
CA ASN A 44 -1.37 -3.99 -8.06
C ASN A 44 -0.28 -5.02 -7.74
N MET A 45 0.99 -4.65 -7.93
CA MET A 45 2.14 -5.51 -7.62
C MET A 45 3.26 -4.70 -6.98
N LEU A 46 3.91 -5.26 -5.97
CA LEU A 46 5.14 -4.72 -5.37
C LEU A 46 6.33 -5.51 -5.88
N LYS A 47 7.45 -4.82 -6.12
CA LYS A 47 8.73 -5.41 -6.53
C LYS A 47 9.88 -4.88 -5.69
#